data_AF-A0A220XM40-F1
#
_entry.id   AF-A0A220XM40-F1
#
_cell.length_a   1.000
_cell.length_b   1.000
_cell.length_c   1.000
_cell.angle_alpha   90.00
_cell.angle_beta   90.00
_cell.angle_gamma   90.00
#
_symmetry.space_group_name_H-M   'P 1'
#
loop_
_entity.id
_entity.type
_entity.pdbx_description
1 polymer ?
#
loop_
_entity_poly.entity_id
_entity_poly.type
_entity_poly.pdbx_seq_one_letter_code
_entity_poly.pdbx_strand_id
1 'polypeptide(L)'
;GGFNAQAANIVTAIFIATGQDPAQNVTSSNCITLVEACGAAGQDLYISCTMPSIEIGTVGGGTVLEPQGTMLELLGVRGSSLEEPGAHACMLARVVCATVLAGELSLLSALAAGHLVKSHMRHNRSSVNVAHSTATEESPRPKTIGGLLAPH
;
A
#
# COMPACT_ATOMS: atom_id res chain seq x y z
N GLY A 1 1.96 -19.27 0.05
CA GLY A 1 3.24 -18.99 -0.62
C GLY A 1 3.63 -17.54 -0.40
N GLY A 2 4.21 -17.23 0.77
CA GLY A 2 4.54 -15.86 1.19
C GLY A 2 6.02 -15.50 0.99
N PHE A 3 6.61 -15.86 -0.15
CA PHE A 3 8.01 -15.57 -0.44
C PHE A 3 8.15 -14.18 -1.11
N ASN A 4 7.59 -13.16 -0.45
CA ASN A 4 7.53 -11.77 -0.91
C ASN A 4 7.60 -10.82 0.29
N ALA A 5 7.83 -9.54 0.06
CA ALA A 5 7.95 -8.54 1.11
C ALA A 5 6.59 -7.93 1.51
N GLN A 6 5.78 -7.54 0.53
CA GLN A 6 4.52 -6.82 0.74
C GLN A 6 3.45 -7.01 -0.34
N ALA A 7 3.40 -8.15 -1.04
CA ALA A 7 2.43 -8.36 -2.12
C ALA A 7 0.98 -8.11 -1.66
N ALA A 8 0.64 -8.55 -0.44
CA ALA A 8 -0.69 -8.34 0.17
C ALA A 8 -1.09 -6.85 0.27
N ASN A 9 -0.15 -5.94 0.55
CA ASN A 9 -0.45 -4.51 0.63
C ASN A 9 -0.95 -3.98 -0.71
N ILE A 10 -0.24 -4.33 -1.79
CA ILE A 10 -0.56 -3.88 -3.14
C ILE A 10 -1.84 -4.54 -3.66
N VAL A 11 -1.98 -5.86 -3.48
CA VAL A 11 -3.19 -6.61 -3.86
C VAL A 11 -4.42 -6.01 -3.19
N THR A 12 -4.39 -5.81 -1.88
CA THR A 12 -5.51 -5.24 -1.13
C THR A 12 -5.87 -3.83 -1.62
N ALA A 13 -4.87 -2.97 -1.86
CA ALA A 13 -5.10 -1.61 -2.34
C ALA A 13 -5.81 -1.59 -3.70
N ILE A 14 -5.33 -2.40 -4.66
CA ILE A 14 -5.96 -2.50 -5.99
C ILE A 14 -7.34 -3.12 -5.88
N PHE A 15 -7.50 -4.16 -5.05
CA PHE A 15 -8.79 -4.85 -4.88
C PHE A 15 -9.88 -3.90 -4.39
N ILE A 16 -9.58 -3.12 -3.35
CA ILE A 16 -10.52 -2.11 -2.81
C ILE A 16 -10.82 -1.04 -3.86
N ALA A 17 -9.79 -0.52 -4.55
CA ALA A 17 -9.96 0.55 -5.54
C ALA A 17 -10.78 0.11 -6.76
N THR A 18 -10.65 -1.15 -7.18
CA THR A 18 -11.25 -1.69 -8.41
C THR A 18 -12.48 -2.57 -8.15
N GLY A 19 -12.98 -2.63 -6.93
CA GLY A 19 -14.23 -3.33 -6.59
C GLY A 19 -14.14 -4.86 -6.60
N GLN A 20 -12.95 -5.39 -6.32
CA GLN A 20 -12.71 -6.82 -6.12
C GLN A 20 -13.09 -7.22 -4.68
N ASP A 21 -13.07 -8.52 -4.38
CA ASP A 21 -13.33 -9.03 -3.03
C ASP A 21 -12.05 -8.99 -2.17
N PRO A 22 -11.92 -8.09 -1.17
CA PRO A 22 -10.72 -7.99 -0.35
C PRO A 22 -10.46 -9.24 0.51
N ALA A 23 -11.48 -10.06 0.79
CA ALA A 23 -11.29 -11.31 1.53
C ALA A 23 -10.46 -12.33 0.72
N GLN A 24 -10.49 -12.24 -0.61
CA GLN A 24 -9.68 -13.09 -1.50
C GLN A 24 -8.19 -12.73 -1.47
N ASN A 25 -7.79 -11.63 -0.82
CA ASN A 25 -6.37 -11.29 -0.61
C ASN A 25 -5.59 -12.44 0.03
N VAL A 26 -6.22 -13.29 0.86
CA VAL A 26 -5.57 -14.45 1.49
C VAL A 26 -4.87 -15.34 0.46
N THR A 27 -5.54 -15.61 -0.68
CA THR A 27 -5.02 -16.49 -1.73
C THR A 27 -4.38 -15.69 -2.86
N SER A 28 -4.97 -14.55 -3.23
CA SER A 28 -4.45 -13.65 -4.27
C SER A 28 -3.08 -13.06 -3.96
N SER A 29 -2.69 -12.98 -2.68
CA SER A 29 -1.36 -12.47 -2.28
C SER A 29 -0.25 -13.52 -2.28
N ASN A 30 -0.54 -14.77 -2.67
CA ASN A 30 0.50 -15.77 -2.89
C ASN A 30 1.46 -15.28 -3.97
N CYS A 31 2.71 -15.02 -3.58
CA CYS A 31 3.72 -14.46 -4.45
C CYS A 31 5.11 -14.99 -4.07
N ILE A 32 5.91 -15.29 -5.10
CA ILE A 32 7.35 -15.53 -5.00
C ILE A 32 8.06 -14.40 -5.73
N THR A 33 8.87 -13.64 -5.00
CA THR A 33 9.75 -12.60 -5.54
C THR A 33 11.17 -13.15 -5.64
N LEU A 34 11.75 -13.12 -6.85
CA LEU A 34 13.13 -13.50 -7.10
C LEU A 34 13.92 -12.31 -7.61
N VAL A 35 15.15 -12.17 -7.14
CA VAL A 35 16.06 -11.07 -7.47
C VAL A 35 17.44 -11.64 -7.75
N GLU A 36 18.01 -11.30 -8.91
CA GLU A 36 19.31 -11.79 -9.39
C GLU A 36 20.10 -10.66 -10.04
N ALA A 37 21.43 -10.71 -9.94
CA ALA A 37 22.29 -9.83 -10.71
C ALA A 37 22.36 -10.30 -12.17
N CYS A 38 22.31 -9.37 -13.13
CA CYS A 38 22.34 -9.69 -14.55
C CYS A 38 23.13 -8.65 -15.36
N GLY A 39 23.12 -8.79 -16.69
CA GLY A 39 23.90 -7.97 -17.60
C GLY A 39 25.35 -8.41 -17.73
N ALA A 40 26.05 -7.95 -18.77
CA ALA A 40 27.41 -8.40 -19.09
C ALA A 40 28.44 -8.11 -17.99
N ALA A 41 28.20 -7.06 -17.19
CA ALA A 41 29.07 -6.65 -16.08
C ALA A 41 28.50 -7.04 -14.69
N GLY A 42 27.33 -7.69 -14.61
CA GLY A 42 26.69 -8.04 -13.34
C GLY A 42 26.18 -6.82 -12.54
N GLN A 43 25.89 -5.71 -13.22
CA GLN A 43 25.46 -4.44 -12.60
C GLN A 43 23.96 -4.17 -12.79
N ASP A 44 23.27 -4.96 -13.62
CA ASP A 44 21.83 -4.85 -13.80
C ASP A 44 21.11 -5.75 -12.81
N LEU A 45 19.83 -5.44 -12.55
CA LEU A 45 18.99 -6.19 -11.63
C LEU A 45 17.88 -6.90 -12.39
N TYR A 46 17.88 -8.23 -12.37
CA TYR A 46 16.73 -9.02 -12.77
C TYR A 46 15.83 -9.22 -11.56
N ILE A 47 14.56 -8.85 -11.70
CA ILE A 47 13.53 -9.09 -10.69
C ILE A 47 12.31 -9.73 -11.35
N SER A 48 11.71 -10.71 -10.67
CA SER A 48 10.47 -11.33 -11.10
C SER A 48 9.54 -11.60 -9.92
N CYS A 49 8.24 -11.52 -10.18
CA CYS A 49 7.19 -11.92 -9.26
C CYS A 49 6.31 -12.97 -9.93
N THR A 50 6.12 -14.10 -9.25
CA THR A 50 5.21 -15.16 -9.69
C THR A 50 4.02 -15.23 -8.75
N MET A 51 2.82 -14.96 -9.26
CA MET A 51 1.56 -14.98 -8.50
C MET A 51 0.58 -15.99 -9.11
N PRO A 52 0.53 -17.23 -8.62
CA PRO A 52 -0.18 -18.32 -9.30
C PRO A 52 -1.70 -18.32 -9.09
N SER A 53 -2.21 -17.53 -8.15
CA SER A 53 -3.58 -17.65 -7.67
C SER A 53 -4.26 -16.29 -7.48
N ILE A 54 -4.10 -15.38 -8.44
CA ILE A 54 -4.83 -14.10 -8.43
C ILE A 54 -6.29 -14.35 -8.80
N GLU A 55 -7.20 -14.15 -7.86
CA GLU A 55 -8.65 -14.18 -8.08
C GLU A 55 -9.15 -12.76 -8.41
N ILE A 56 -9.55 -12.52 -9.66
CA ILE A 56 -9.88 -11.16 -10.11
C ILE A 56 -10.94 -11.16 -11.21
N GLY A 57 -11.71 -10.09 -11.30
CA GLY A 57 -12.76 -9.92 -12.30
C GLY A 57 -13.03 -8.46 -12.67
N THR A 58 -13.62 -8.26 -13.84
CA THR A 58 -13.98 -6.92 -14.36
C THR A 58 -15.48 -6.76 -14.59
N VAL A 59 -16.28 -7.77 -14.21
CA VAL A 59 -17.73 -7.82 -14.31
C VAL A 59 -18.29 -8.46 -13.04
N GLY A 60 -19.34 -7.85 -12.46
CA GLY A 60 -20.05 -8.36 -11.28
C GLY A 60 -19.45 -7.92 -9.94
N GLY A 61 -20.12 -8.28 -8.84
CA GLY A 61 -19.68 -7.89 -7.49
C GLY A 61 -19.57 -6.37 -7.32
N GLY A 62 -18.48 -5.92 -6.70
CA GLY A 62 -18.21 -4.48 -6.48
C GLY A 62 -17.85 -3.70 -7.75
N THR A 63 -17.53 -4.38 -8.86
CA THR A 63 -17.11 -3.72 -10.12
C THR A 63 -18.22 -2.94 -10.82
N VAL A 64 -19.49 -3.19 -10.44
CA VAL A 64 -20.66 -2.50 -11.00
C VAL A 64 -20.89 -1.12 -10.39
N LEU A 65 -20.26 -0.86 -9.23
CA LEU A 65 -20.36 0.42 -8.54
C LEU A 65 -19.58 1.48 -9.30
N GLU A 66 -20.15 2.68 -9.44
CA GLU A 66 -19.59 3.75 -10.25
C GLU A 66 -18.15 4.17 -9.85
N PRO A 67 -17.80 4.34 -8.56
CA PRO A 67 -16.43 4.71 -8.19
C PRO A 67 -15.39 3.66 -8.59
N GLN A 68 -15.68 2.38 -8.32
CA GLN A 68 -14.80 1.26 -8.65
C GLN A 68 -14.74 1.02 -10.16
N GLY A 69 -15.87 1.17 -10.85
CA GLY A 69 -15.97 1.12 -12.30
C GLY A 69 -15.11 2.19 -12.98
N THR A 70 -15.05 3.41 -12.41
CA THR A 70 -14.20 4.50 -12.92
C THR A 70 -12.70 4.14 -12.80
N MET A 71 -12.29 3.45 -11.73
CA MET A 71 -10.91 2.96 -11.61
C MET A 71 -10.59 1.87 -12.62
N LEU A 72 -11.53 0.96 -12.90
CA LEU A 72 -11.38 -0.03 -13.97
C LEU A 72 -11.32 0.62 -15.36
N GLU A 73 -12.05 1.72 -15.57
CA GLU A 73 -12.03 2.49 -16.81
C GLU A 73 -10.71 3.25 -17.00
N LEU A 74 -10.16 3.82 -15.93
CA LEU A 74 -8.81 4.40 -15.92
C LEU A 74 -7.75 3.38 -16.36
N LEU A 75 -7.91 2.12 -15.95
CA LEU A 75 -7.04 1.01 -16.34
C LEU A 75 -7.39 0.40 -17.71
N GLY A 76 -8.45 0.88 -18.38
CA GLY A 76 -8.89 0.40 -19.69
C GLY A 76 -9.49 -1.01 -19.70
N VAL A 77 -9.98 -1.50 -18.55
CA VAL A 77 -10.43 -2.90 -18.38
C VAL A 77 -11.84 -3.01 -17.80
N ARG A 78 -12.64 -1.95 -17.83
CA ARG A 78 -14.03 -1.98 -17.33
C ARG A 78 -14.89 -2.93 -18.15
N GLY A 79 -15.68 -3.77 -17.49
CA GLY A 79 -16.64 -4.65 -18.13
C GLY A 79 -16.00 -5.84 -18.86
N SER A 80 -16.80 -6.50 -19.70
CA SER A 80 -16.35 -7.58 -20.57
C SER A 80 -15.65 -7.04 -21.81
N SER A 81 -14.56 -7.68 -22.23
CA SER A 81 -13.99 -7.44 -23.55
C SER A 81 -14.94 -7.97 -24.63
N LEU A 82 -15.14 -7.17 -25.69
CA LEU A 82 -15.95 -7.55 -26.86
C LEU A 82 -15.20 -8.45 -27.84
N GLU A 83 -13.87 -8.35 -27.87
CA GLU A 83 -13.02 -9.10 -28.80
C GLU A 83 -12.69 -10.49 -28.28
N GLU A 84 -12.33 -10.60 -26.99
CA GLU A 84 -11.88 -11.85 -26.38
C GLU A 84 -12.40 -11.94 -24.92
N PRO A 85 -13.36 -12.84 -24.64
CA PRO A 85 -13.87 -13.05 -23.28
C PRO A 85 -12.74 -13.32 -22.28
N GLY A 86 -12.71 -12.55 -21.20
CA GLY A 86 -11.69 -12.67 -20.15
C GLY A 86 -10.45 -11.78 -20.33
N ALA A 87 -10.22 -11.18 -21.51
CA ALA A 87 -9.03 -10.38 -21.77
C ALA A 87 -8.84 -9.21 -20.78
N HIS A 88 -9.93 -8.52 -20.40
CA HIS A 88 -9.89 -7.45 -19.40
C HIS A 88 -9.46 -7.95 -18.01
N ALA A 89 -9.97 -9.11 -17.57
CA ALA A 89 -9.59 -9.71 -16.30
C ALA A 89 -8.12 -10.17 -16.31
N CYS A 90 -7.67 -10.77 -17.43
CA CYS A 90 -6.26 -11.12 -17.61
C CYS A 90 -5.35 -9.88 -17.60
N MET A 91 -5.78 -8.79 -18.23
CA MET A 91 -5.04 -7.52 -18.20
C MET A 91 -4.97 -6.95 -16.78
N LEU A 92 -6.08 -6.94 -16.04
CA LEU A 92 -6.09 -6.49 -14.66
C LEU A 92 -5.20 -7.35 -13.75
N ALA A 93 -5.19 -8.68 -13.93
CA ALA A 93 -4.28 -9.58 -13.21
C ALA A 93 -2.80 -9.24 -13.47
N ARG A 94 -2.44 -8.92 -14.72
CA ARG A 94 -1.09 -8.47 -15.09
C ARG A 94 -0.76 -7.12 -14.45
N VAL A 95 -1.70 -6.17 -14.41
CA VAL A 95 -1.53 -4.88 -13.71
C VAL A 95 -1.25 -5.12 -12.23
N VAL A 96 -2.00 -6.01 -11.57
CA VAL A 96 -1.78 -6.37 -10.16
C VAL A 96 -0.37 -6.91 -9.97
N CYS A 97 0.04 -7.92 -10.75
CA CYS A 97 1.37 -8.53 -10.62
C CYS A 97 2.50 -7.52 -10.90
N ALA A 98 2.36 -6.68 -11.92
CA ALA A 98 3.33 -5.63 -12.24
C ALA A 98 3.45 -4.59 -11.12
N THR A 99 2.32 -4.21 -10.51
CA THR A 99 2.32 -3.25 -9.40
C THR A 99 2.90 -3.88 -8.13
N VAL A 100 2.66 -5.18 -7.89
CA VAL A 100 3.31 -5.94 -6.82
C VAL A 100 4.82 -5.90 -7.04
N LEU A 101 5.31 -6.24 -8.24
CA LEU A 101 6.74 -6.20 -8.56
C LEU A 101 7.36 -4.81 -8.32
N ALA A 102 6.67 -3.73 -8.72
CA ALA A 102 7.12 -2.36 -8.45
C ALA A 102 7.18 -2.07 -6.94
N GLY A 103 6.17 -2.50 -6.18
CA GLY A 103 6.13 -2.38 -4.72
C GLY A 103 7.23 -3.18 -4.03
N GLU A 104 7.51 -4.39 -4.48
CA GLU A 104 8.60 -5.25 -4.01
C GLU A 104 9.94 -4.58 -4.26
N LEU A 105 10.21 -4.14 -5.49
CA LEU A 105 11.44 -3.44 -5.85
C LEU A 105 11.67 -2.22 -4.95
N SER A 106 10.64 -1.40 -4.75
CA SER A 106 10.72 -0.20 -3.92
C SER A 106 11.01 -0.53 -2.46
N LEU A 107 10.32 -1.52 -1.88
CA LEU A 107 10.49 -1.88 -0.48
C LEU A 107 11.84 -2.56 -0.22
N LEU A 108 12.23 -3.49 -1.08
CA LEU A 108 13.53 -4.16 -1.00
C LEU A 108 14.68 -3.16 -1.14
N SER A 109 14.56 -2.18 -2.05
CA SER A 109 15.55 -1.10 -2.19
C SER A 109 15.64 -0.24 -0.92
N ALA A 110 14.51 0.12 -0.32
CA ALA A 110 14.47 0.89 0.92
C ALA A 110 15.07 0.12 2.11
N LEU A 111 14.83 -1.20 2.18
CA LEU A 111 15.42 -2.08 3.18
C LEU A 111 16.94 -2.20 3.00
N ALA A 112 17.40 -2.44 1.77
CA ALA A 112 18.82 -2.55 1.44
C ALA A 112 19.59 -1.25 1.73
N ALA A 113 18.97 -0.08 1.48
CA ALA A 113 19.56 1.22 1.78
C ALA A 113 19.43 1.66 3.25
N GLY A 114 18.77 0.88 4.12
CA GLY A 114 18.51 1.26 5.52
C GLY A 114 17.54 2.44 5.69
N HIS A 115 16.73 2.76 4.66
CA HIS A 115 15.84 3.92 4.63
C HIS A 115 14.42 3.66 5.16
N LEU A 116 14.09 2.41 5.53
CA LEU A 116 12.72 2.04 5.89
C LEU A 116 12.14 2.89 7.05
N VAL A 117 12.92 3.09 8.11
CA VAL A 117 12.49 3.86 9.30
C VAL A 117 12.27 5.33 8.97
N LYS A 118 13.14 5.93 8.13
CA LYS A 118 13.06 7.35 7.74
C LYS A 118 11.87 7.63 6.82
N SER A 119 11.52 6.68 5.94
CA SER A 119 10.33 6.74 5.08
C SER A 119 9.03 6.65 5.90
N HIS A 120 8.93 5.66 6.79
CA HIS A 120 7.78 5.50 7.69
C HIS A 120 7.54 6.75 8.56
N MET A 121 8.61 7.32 9.14
CA MET A 121 8.53 8.51 9.99
C MET A 121 8.23 9.81 9.23
N ARG A 122 8.36 9.83 7.90
CA ARG A 122 8.07 11.04 7.10
C ARG A 122 6.66 11.02 6.50
N HIS A 123 6.17 9.86 6.07
CA HIS A 123 4.90 9.76 5.33
C HIS A 123 3.80 9.01 6.08
N ASN A 124 4.14 8.04 6.94
CA ASN A 124 3.16 7.27 7.72
C ASN A 124 2.97 7.80 9.15
N ARG A 125 3.86 8.68 9.60
CA ARG A 125 3.69 9.47 10.83
C ARG A 125 3.96 10.93 10.44
N SER A 126 2.93 11.75 10.31
CA SER A 126 3.15 13.17 10.02
C SER A 126 3.98 13.78 11.16
N SER A 127 5.04 14.52 10.84
CA SER A 127 5.77 15.35 11.82
C SER A 127 4.85 16.36 12.52
N VAL A 128 3.69 16.65 11.91
CA VAL A 128 2.57 17.41 12.48
C VAL A 128 2.02 16.75 13.75
N ASN A 129 1.92 15.42 13.81
CA ASN A 129 1.41 14.71 14.99
C ASN A 129 2.41 14.65 16.14
N VAL A 130 3.72 14.78 15.88
CA VAL A 130 4.76 14.71 16.93
C VAL A 130 4.92 16.06 17.64
N ALA A 131 4.80 17.17 16.90
CA ALA A 131 4.88 18.51 17.49
C ALA A 131 3.69 18.84 18.41
N HIS A 132 2.53 18.23 18.19
CA HIS A 132 1.33 18.50 18.98
C HIS A 132 1.29 17.78 20.34
N SER A 133 2.07 16.70 20.51
CA SER A 133 2.13 15.94 21.77
C SER A 133 3.08 16.56 22.81
N THR A 134 4.03 17.40 22.39
CA THR A 134 5.01 18.03 23.29
C THR A 134 4.56 19.40 23.84
N ALA A 135 3.46 19.95 23.33
CA ALA A 135 3.00 21.30 23.71
C ALA A 135 1.97 21.33 24.85
N THR A 136 1.49 20.17 25.34
CA THR A 136 0.39 20.09 26.33
C THR A 136 0.80 19.72 27.75
N GLU A 137 2.11 19.70 28.08
CA GLU A 137 2.60 19.33 29.43
C GLU A 137 3.27 20.47 30.21
N GLU A 138 2.95 21.74 29.95
CA GLU A 138 3.21 22.81 30.93
C GLU A 138 2.04 22.92 31.92
N SER A 139 2.16 22.22 33.04
CA SER A 139 1.27 22.34 34.19
C SER A 139 1.25 23.78 34.75
N PRO A 140 0.09 24.36 35.12
CA PRO A 140 0.07 25.68 35.73
C PRO A 140 0.53 25.57 37.20
N ARG A 141 1.63 26.27 37.53
CA ARG A 141 2.09 26.46 38.92
C ARG A 141 0.98 27.08 39.79
N PRO A 142 0.73 26.59 41.01
CA PRO A 142 -0.27 27.17 41.89
C PRO A 142 0.18 28.57 42.36
N LYS A 143 -0.70 29.57 42.18
CA LYS A 143 -0.51 30.91 42.73
C LYS A 143 -0.83 30.90 44.22
N THR A 144 0.17 31.14 45.06
CA THR A 144 0.02 31.37 46.50
C THR A 144 -0.80 32.65 46.72
N ILE A 145 -2.00 32.54 47.28
CA ILE A 145 -2.78 33.70 47.75
C ILE A 145 -2.22 34.07 49.12
N GLY A 146 -1.31 35.05 49.13
CA GLY A 146 -0.80 35.68 50.33
C GLY A 146 -1.51 37.00 50.59
N GLY A 147 -2.31 37.04 51.65
CA GLY A 147 -2.47 38.19 52.53
C GLY A 147 -3.43 39.31 52.12
N LEU A 148 -4.51 39.48 52.90
CA LEU A 148 -4.76 40.75 53.58
C LEU A 148 -5.84 40.57 54.67
N LEU A 149 -5.48 40.81 55.93
CA LEU A 149 -6.18 41.71 56.88
C LEU A 149 -5.66 41.49 58.31
N ALA A 150 -4.95 42.52 58.80
CA ALA A 150 -4.74 42.86 60.22
C ALA A 150 -5.59 44.13 60.50
N PRO A 151 -5.59 44.75 61.70
CA PRO A 151 -5.61 44.23 63.08
C PRO A 151 -6.83 44.79 63.88
N HIS A 152 -7.15 44.19 65.03
CA HIS A 152 -7.45 44.85 66.31
C HIS A 152 -7.69 43.81 67.42
#